data_AF-A0A453K668-F1
#
_entry.id   AF-A0A453K668-F1
#
_cell.length_a   1.000
_cell.length_b   1.000
_cell.length_c   1.000
_cell.angle_alpha   90.00
_cell.angle_beta   90.00
_cell.angle_gamma   90.00
#
_symmetry.space_group_name_H-M   'P 1'
#
loop_
_entity.id
_entity.type
_entity.pdbx_description
1 polymer ?
#
loop_
_entity_poly.entity_id
_entity_poly.type
_entity_poly.pdbx_seq_one_letter_code
_entity_poly.pdbx_strand_id
1 'polypeptide(L)'
;MSLPPVDPPEWLRTLPVAPEYRPTLAEFADPIAYILKIEPEASRYGICKIVPPLPSPPREATVQLLKASFASNAAASASGDAGPTFPTRLQQVGLSTKNRRGANRRVWESGERYTLEAFRTKARDFELPRHAIPPKHATPLQLEALFWGACAARPFNVEYGNDMPGSGFVKREVLDLDTDSPVAAPRDVGETEWNMRVAPRARGSLLRAMSRDVAGVTTPMLYVAMLYSWFAWHVEDHELHSLNYLHFGKPKTWYGVPRDAMLAFEDAVRVHGYADDLNEKI
;
A
#
# COMPACT_ATOMS: atom_id res chain seq x y z
N MET A 1 7.24 1.00 34.96
CA MET A 1 8.48 0.50 34.30
C MET A 1 8.64 1.22 32.97
N SER A 2 9.84 1.72 32.65
CA SER A 2 10.13 2.37 31.35
C SER A 2 9.94 1.39 30.18
N LEU A 3 9.63 1.91 28.99
CA LEU A 3 9.65 1.11 27.76
C LEU A 3 11.09 0.73 27.41
N PRO A 4 11.32 -0.42 26.76
CA PRO A 4 12.66 -0.77 26.29
C PRO A 4 13.14 0.24 25.23
N PRO A 5 14.46 0.52 25.16
CA PRO A 5 15.01 1.30 24.07
C PRO A 5 14.79 0.58 22.73
N VAL A 6 14.61 1.35 21.66
CA VAL A 6 14.46 0.84 20.30
C VAL A 6 15.67 1.29 19.50
N ASP A 7 16.65 0.40 19.41
CA ASP A 7 17.88 0.61 18.65
C ASP A 7 17.76 -0.10 17.30
N PRO A 8 17.76 0.64 16.17
CA PRO A 8 17.69 0.03 14.86
C PRO A 8 18.87 -0.91 14.61
N PRO A 9 18.61 -2.16 14.14
CA PRO A 9 19.68 -3.09 13.84
C PRO A 9 20.57 -2.55 12.72
N GLU A 10 21.83 -3.00 12.69
CA GLU A 10 22.83 -2.49 11.73
C GLU A 10 22.38 -2.63 10.27
N TRP A 11 21.87 -3.81 9.90
CA TRP A 11 21.37 -4.06 8.54
C TRP A 11 20.31 -3.05 8.09
N LEU A 12 19.47 -2.58 9.02
CA LEU A 12 18.42 -1.61 8.74
C LEU A 12 18.98 -0.20 8.58
N ARG A 13 19.99 0.15 9.38
CA ARG A 13 20.70 1.43 9.29
C ARG A 13 21.48 1.58 7.99
N THR A 14 21.99 0.47 7.46
CA THR A 14 22.80 0.45 6.23
C THR A 14 22.01 0.08 4.98
N LEU A 15 20.69 -0.16 5.10
CA LEU A 15 19.87 -0.56 3.97
C LEU A 15 19.79 0.59 2.95
N PRO A 16 20.11 0.36 1.66
CA PRO A 16 20.03 1.40 0.64
C PRO A 16 18.59 1.93 0.49
N VAL A 17 18.47 3.26 0.39
CA VAL A 17 17.18 3.92 0.17
C VAL A 17 16.88 3.94 -1.33
N ALA A 18 15.65 3.59 -1.69
CA ALA A 18 15.18 3.71 -3.08
C ALA A 18 15.20 5.18 -3.56
N PRO A 19 15.46 5.44 -4.85
CA PRO A 19 15.55 6.79 -5.37
C PRO A 19 14.24 7.56 -5.21
N GLU A 20 14.37 8.86 -4.89
CA GLU A 20 13.26 9.81 -4.80
C GLU A 20 13.36 10.81 -5.94
N TYR A 21 12.29 10.91 -6.74
CA TYR A 21 12.22 11.81 -7.88
C TYR A 21 11.22 12.95 -7.65
N ARG A 22 11.53 14.13 -8.19
CA ARG A 22 10.73 15.36 -8.08
C ARG A 22 10.53 15.96 -9.48
N PRO A 23 9.59 15.44 -10.28
CA PRO A 23 9.35 15.92 -11.63
C PRO A 23 8.98 17.41 -11.64
N THR A 24 9.42 18.12 -12.67
CA THR A 24 8.85 19.41 -13.05
C THR A 24 7.39 19.24 -13.51
N LEU A 25 6.63 20.34 -13.58
CA LEU A 25 5.25 20.30 -14.11
C LEU A 25 5.19 19.73 -15.53
N ALA A 26 6.16 20.06 -16.39
CA ALA A 26 6.23 19.56 -17.75
C ALA A 26 6.50 18.05 -17.80
N GLU A 27 7.41 17.56 -16.97
CA GLU A 27 7.68 16.12 -16.84
C GLU A 27 6.50 15.36 -16.22
N PHE A 28 5.78 16.00 -15.31
CA PHE A 28 4.61 15.41 -14.66
C PHE A 28 3.38 15.33 -15.57
N ALA A 29 3.40 15.97 -16.74
CA ALA A 29 2.26 15.99 -17.66
C ALA A 29 1.99 14.62 -18.32
N ASP A 30 3.02 13.80 -18.54
CA ASP A 30 2.90 12.46 -19.15
C ASP A 30 3.49 11.41 -18.19
N PRO A 31 2.64 10.67 -17.43
CA PRO A 31 3.12 9.74 -16.42
C PRO A 31 3.95 8.60 -17.00
N ILE A 32 3.56 8.07 -18.17
CA ILE A 32 4.24 6.92 -18.78
C ILE A 32 5.60 7.35 -19.32
N ALA A 33 5.68 8.49 -20.02
CA ALA A 33 6.95 9.02 -20.48
C ALA A 33 7.92 9.31 -19.32
N TYR A 34 7.41 9.82 -18.20
CA TYR A 34 8.23 10.07 -17.03
C TYR A 34 8.73 8.79 -16.35
N ILE A 35 7.87 7.77 -16.22
CA ILE A 35 8.26 6.46 -15.68
C ILE A 35 9.37 5.85 -16.54
N LEU A 36 9.21 5.85 -17.88
CA LEU A 36 10.25 5.37 -18.81
C LEU A 36 11.56 6.17 -18.71
N LYS A 37 11.48 7.47 -18.44
CA LYS A 37 12.67 8.31 -18.23
C LYS A 37 13.49 7.87 -17.01
N ILE A 38 12.83 7.53 -15.90
CA ILE A 38 13.50 7.18 -14.64
C ILE A 38 13.81 5.68 -14.51
N GLU A 39 13.19 4.84 -15.33
CA GLU A 39 13.32 3.37 -15.29
C GLU A 39 14.77 2.86 -15.29
N PRO A 40 15.72 3.39 -16.10
CA PRO A 40 17.10 2.90 -16.11
C PRO A 40 17.81 2.96 -14.74
N GLU A 41 17.44 3.92 -13.89
CA GLU A 41 17.96 4.03 -12.52
C GLU A 41 17.04 3.30 -11.52
N ALA A 42 15.73 3.55 -11.58
CA ALA A 42 14.76 3.04 -10.61
C ALA A 42 14.66 1.51 -10.60
N SER A 43 14.78 0.86 -11.78
CA SER A 43 14.71 -0.60 -11.91
C SER A 43 15.77 -1.34 -11.10
N ARG A 44 16.93 -0.71 -10.86
CA ARG A 44 18.03 -1.25 -10.03
C ARG A 44 17.67 -1.40 -8.55
N TYR A 45 16.57 -0.80 -8.11
CA TYR A 45 16.04 -0.87 -6.75
C TYR A 45 14.71 -1.63 -6.66
N GLY A 46 14.07 -1.92 -7.80
CA GLY A 46 12.74 -2.54 -7.88
C GLY A 46 11.58 -1.61 -7.52
N ILE A 47 11.81 -0.56 -6.75
CA ILE A 47 10.84 0.48 -6.38
C ILE A 47 11.49 1.87 -6.43
N CYS A 48 10.67 2.91 -6.53
CA CYS A 48 11.09 4.29 -6.34
C CYS A 48 9.96 5.12 -5.72
N LYS A 49 10.27 6.34 -5.29
CA LYS A 49 9.27 7.30 -4.81
C LYS A 49 9.23 8.52 -5.72
N ILE A 50 8.03 8.92 -6.13
CA ILE A 50 7.82 10.16 -6.89
C ILE A 50 7.08 11.14 -6.00
N VAL A 51 7.63 12.34 -5.82
CA VAL A 51 6.98 13.44 -5.10
C VAL A 51 6.39 14.39 -6.15
N PRO A 52 5.06 14.45 -6.28
CA PRO A 52 4.42 15.31 -7.28
C PRO A 52 4.76 16.80 -7.11
N PRO A 53 4.85 17.58 -8.21
CA PRO A 53 5.00 19.03 -8.15
C PRO A 53 3.68 19.76 -7.81
N LEU A 54 2.57 19.03 -7.76
CA LEU A 54 1.24 19.54 -7.44
C LEU A 54 0.81 19.07 -6.04
N PRO A 55 -0.05 19.85 -5.35
CA PRO A 55 -0.56 19.45 -4.05
C PRO A 55 -1.45 18.21 -4.15
N SER A 56 -1.64 17.52 -3.03
CA SER A 56 -2.65 16.46 -2.92
C SER A 56 -4.06 17.05 -3.10
N PRO A 57 -5.02 16.26 -3.63
CA PRO A 57 -6.42 16.68 -3.67
C PRO A 57 -6.95 17.07 -2.28
N PRO A 58 -7.89 18.02 -2.18
CA PRO A 58 -8.46 18.44 -0.91
C PRO A 58 -8.96 17.26 -0.08
N ARG A 59 -8.55 17.21 1.20
CA ARG A 59 -8.83 16.07 2.08
C ARG A 59 -10.32 15.79 2.25
N GLU A 60 -11.14 16.83 2.40
CA GLU A 60 -12.58 16.66 2.58
C GLU A 60 -13.22 16.05 1.33
N ALA A 61 -12.91 16.57 0.15
CA ALA A 61 -13.38 16.01 -1.12
C ALA A 61 -12.94 14.55 -1.29
N THR A 62 -11.69 14.24 -0.97
CA THR A 62 -11.14 12.87 -1.00
C THR A 62 -11.93 11.95 -0.05
N VAL A 63 -12.22 12.37 1.17
CA VAL A 63 -13.00 11.58 2.14
C VAL A 63 -14.41 11.31 1.65
N GLN A 64 -15.07 12.28 1.01
CA GLN A 64 -16.40 12.07 0.42
C GLN A 64 -16.38 11.04 -0.72
N LEU A 65 -15.36 11.08 -1.59
CA LEU A 65 -15.17 10.09 -2.66
C LEU A 65 -14.89 8.68 -2.12
N LEU A 66 -14.11 8.57 -1.05
CA LEU A 66 -13.87 7.30 -0.36
C LEU A 66 -15.16 6.73 0.25
N LYS A 67 -15.94 7.58 0.95
CA LYS A 67 -17.25 7.18 1.51
C LYS A 67 -18.21 6.70 0.42
N ALA A 68 -18.29 7.42 -0.69
CA ALA A 68 -19.11 7.02 -1.84
C ALA A 68 -18.65 5.67 -2.42
N SER A 69 -17.33 5.44 -2.54
CA SER A 69 -16.78 4.16 -2.99
C SER A 69 -17.17 3.02 -2.04
N PHE A 70 -17.02 3.20 -0.73
CA PHE A 70 -17.37 2.17 0.24
C PHE A 70 -18.87 1.90 0.32
N ALA A 71 -19.72 2.93 0.23
CA ALA A 71 -21.17 2.75 0.18
C ALA A 71 -21.61 1.96 -1.05
N SER A 72 -21.01 2.24 -2.22
CA SER A 72 -21.26 1.47 -3.44
C SER A 72 -20.87 0.00 -3.28
N ASN A 73 -19.74 -0.29 -2.64
CA ASN A 73 -19.30 -1.66 -2.38
C ASN A 73 -20.21 -2.39 -1.37
N ALA A 74 -20.65 -1.69 -0.33
CA ALA A 74 -21.54 -2.23 0.69
C ALA A 74 -22.92 -2.57 0.09
N ALA A 75 -23.49 -1.66 -0.71
CA ALA A 75 -24.75 -1.88 -1.42
C ALA A 75 -24.69 -3.02 -2.44
N ALA A 76 -23.54 -3.25 -3.08
CA ALA A 76 -23.32 -4.39 -3.97
C ALA A 76 -23.15 -5.73 -3.21
N SER A 77 -22.91 -5.68 -1.90
CA SER A 77 -22.79 -6.88 -1.07
C SER A 77 -24.16 -7.30 -0.52
N ALA A 78 -24.40 -8.60 -0.38
CA ALA A 78 -25.64 -9.15 0.19
C ALA A 78 -25.82 -8.89 1.70
N SER A 79 -25.03 -8.00 2.30
CA SER A 79 -24.98 -7.77 3.76
C SER A 79 -26.13 -6.92 4.30
N GLY A 80 -26.92 -6.27 3.44
CA GLY A 80 -28.03 -5.40 3.85
C GLY A 80 -27.60 -4.09 4.53
N ASP A 81 -26.30 -3.84 4.68
CA ASP A 81 -25.73 -2.59 5.17
C ASP A 81 -25.55 -1.59 4.02
N ALA A 82 -26.25 -0.46 4.08
CA ALA A 82 -26.17 0.61 3.08
C ALA A 82 -25.16 1.71 3.47
N GLY A 83 -24.48 1.58 4.61
CA GLY A 83 -23.53 2.57 5.10
C GLY A 83 -22.21 2.60 4.29
N PRO A 84 -21.42 3.69 4.37
CA PRO A 84 -20.09 3.78 3.77
C PRO A 84 -19.06 2.97 4.57
N THR A 85 -19.30 1.66 4.69
CA THR A 85 -18.50 0.71 5.47
C THR A 85 -17.63 -0.17 4.58
N PHE A 86 -16.49 -0.58 5.10
CA PHE A 86 -15.57 -1.48 4.42
C PHE A 86 -15.16 -2.65 5.33
N PRO A 87 -14.92 -3.84 4.77
CA PRO A 87 -14.47 -5.00 5.53
C PRO A 87 -12.98 -4.88 5.89
N THR A 88 -12.56 -5.58 6.94
CA THR A 88 -11.14 -5.71 7.28
C THR A 88 -10.73 -7.16 7.45
N ARG A 89 -9.43 -7.43 7.33
CA ARG A 89 -8.82 -8.71 7.65
C ARG A 89 -7.96 -8.57 8.89
N LEU A 90 -8.02 -9.57 9.77
CA LEU A 90 -7.07 -9.71 10.87
C LEU A 90 -5.75 -10.24 10.33
N GLN A 91 -4.66 -9.61 10.73
CA GLN A 91 -3.29 -9.98 10.38
C GLN A 91 -2.51 -10.22 11.65
N GLN A 92 -1.90 -11.40 11.77
CA GLN A 92 -0.97 -11.67 12.85
C GLN A 92 0.38 -11.00 12.57
N VAL A 93 0.88 -10.24 13.56
CA VAL A 93 2.26 -9.76 13.63
C VAL A 93 2.99 -10.65 14.62
N GLY A 94 4.20 -11.10 14.28
CA GLY A 94 4.97 -12.04 15.11
C GLY A 94 4.79 -13.50 14.70
N LEU A 95 5.81 -14.30 15.00
CA LEU A 95 5.78 -15.76 14.86
C LEU A 95 5.65 -16.42 16.24
N SER A 96 4.68 -17.32 16.41
CA SER A 96 4.60 -18.13 17.62
C SER A 96 5.72 -19.18 17.61
N THR A 97 6.62 -19.15 18.59
CA THR A 97 7.69 -20.16 18.76
C THR A 97 7.15 -21.58 18.98
N LYS A 98 5.91 -21.72 19.47
CA LYS A 98 5.25 -23.01 19.68
C LYS A 98 4.65 -23.61 18.40
N ASN A 99 4.38 -22.78 17.38
CA ASN A 99 3.74 -23.17 16.13
C ASN A 99 4.59 -22.78 14.91
N ARG A 100 5.90 -23.08 14.92
CA ARG A 100 6.70 -23.05 13.67
C ARG A 100 6.20 -24.08 12.66
N ARG A 101 5.56 -25.16 13.14
CA ARG A 101 5.16 -26.37 12.38
C ARG A 101 3.88 -26.24 11.58
N GLY A 102 3.63 -25.09 11.00
CA GLY A 102 2.52 -24.96 10.08
C GLY A 102 2.45 -23.55 9.57
N ALA A 103 2.36 -23.40 8.25
CA ALA A 103 1.85 -22.24 7.55
C ALA A 103 0.39 -21.97 7.95
N ASN A 104 0.13 -21.80 9.26
CA ASN A 104 -1.16 -21.47 9.81
C ASN A 104 -1.59 -20.13 9.23
N ARG A 105 -2.89 -20.04 8.94
CA ARG A 105 -3.56 -18.87 8.39
C ARG A 105 -3.22 -17.61 9.21
N ARG A 106 -2.24 -16.81 8.71
CA ARG A 106 -1.79 -15.55 9.34
C ARG A 106 -2.70 -14.36 9.03
N VAL A 107 -3.60 -14.55 8.05
CA VAL A 107 -4.57 -13.56 7.62
C VAL A 107 -5.93 -14.23 7.51
N TRP A 108 -6.96 -13.66 8.14
CA TRP A 108 -8.33 -14.14 8.06
C TRP A 108 -9.31 -12.98 8.04
N GLU A 109 -10.50 -13.22 7.52
CA GLU A 109 -11.59 -12.23 7.55
C GLU A 109 -11.92 -11.90 9.00
N SER A 110 -11.97 -10.61 9.35
CA SER A 110 -12.35 -10.18 10.70
C SER A 110 -13.83 -10.49 10.98
N GLY A 111 -14.66 -10.49 9.95
CA GLY A 111 -16.13 -10.46 10.07
C GLY A 111 -16.69 -9.06 10.34
N GLU A 112 -15.83 -8.08 10.58
CA GLU A 112 -16.20 -6.72 10.97
C GLU A 112 -16.18 -5.76 9.77
N ARG A 113 -17.04 -4.75 9.83
CA ARG A 113 -17.08 -3.64 8.87
C ARG A 113 -16.98 -2.31 9.60
N TYR A 114 -16.24 -1.37 9.03
CA TYR A 114 -16.00 -0.07 9.64
C TYR A 114 -16.29 1.07 8.68
N THR A 115 -16.78 2.19 9.20
CA THR A 115 -16.61 3.47 8.53
C THR A 115 -15.15 3.94 8.71
N LEU A 116 -14.70 4.88 7.87
CA LEU A 116 -13.36 5.47 8.02
C LEU A 116 -13.11 6.05 9.42
N GLU A 117 -14.12 6.70 10.01
CA GLU A 117 -13.99 7.33 11.33
C GLU A 117 -13.97 6.29 12.46
N ALA A 118 -14.78 5.23 12.35
CA ALA A 118 -14.76 4.12 13.29
C ALA A 118 -13.40 3.39 13.27
N PHE A 119 -12.87 3.11 12.08
CA PHE A 119 -11.56 2.46 11.96
C PHE A 119 -10.42 3.36 12.44
N ARG A 120 -10.50 4.67 12.19
CA ARG A 120 -9.54 5.65 12.72
C ARG A 120 -9.53 5.69 14.25
N THR A 121 -10.72 5.66 14.86
CA THR A 121 -10.89 5.59 16.32
C THR A 121 -10.28 4.30 16.85
N LYS A 122 -10.63 3.15 16.25
CA LYS A 122 -10.04 1.86 16.59
C LYS A 122 -8.50 1.86 16.50
N ALA A 123 -7.95 2.37 15.41
CA ALA A 123 -6.51 2.42 15.18
C ALA A 123 -5.78 3.31 16.20
N ARG A 124 -6.41 4.39 16.66
CA ARG A 124 -5.87 5.29 17.70
C ARG A 124 -5.87 4.63 19.07
N ASP A 125 -6.96 3.95 19.41
CA ASP A 125 -7.20 3.39 20.74
C ASP A 125 -6.71 1.94 20.87
N PHE A 126 -6.04 1.42 19.83
CA PHE A 126 -5.55 0.05 19.80
C PHE A 126 -4.48 -0.20 20.86
N GLU A 127 -4.76 -1.14 21.78
CA GLU A 127 -3.85 -1.53 22.84
C GLU A 127 -2.72 -2.43 22.33
N LEU A 128 -1.53 -1.84 22.21
CA LEU A 128 -0.35 -2.57 21.78
C LEU A 128 0.30 -3.34 22.93
N PRO A 129 0.85 -4.54 22.67
CA PRO A 129 1.63 -5.24 23.67
C PRO A 129 2.90 -4.44 23.99
N ARG A 130 3.38 -4.50 25.25
CA ARG A 130 4.48 -3.67 25.75
C ARG A 130 5.74 -3.63 24.87
N HIS A 131 6.06 -4.73 24.18
CA HIS A 131 7.24 -4.84 23.30
C HIS A 131 7.07 -4.15 21.94
N ALA A 132 5.84 -3.75 21.59
CA ALA A 132 5.49 -3.10 20.33
C ALA A 132 4.95 -1.68 20.53
N ILE A 133 5.03 -1.11 21.75
CA ILE A 133 4.60 0.27 22.00
C ILE A 133 5.68 1.23 21.51
N PRO A 134 5.40 2.15 20.56
CA PRO A 134 6.37 3.14 20.14
C PRO A 134 6.72 4.14 21.25
N PRO A 135 7.97 4.62 21.33
CA PRO A 135 8.29 5.76 22.17
C PRO A 135 7.57 7.02 21.68
N LYS A 136 7.32 7.98 22.60
CA LYS A 136 6.53 9.20 22.35
C LYS A 136 6.96 10.01 21.11
N HIS A 137 8.25 9.96 20.77
CA HIS A 137 8.85 10.66 19.63
C HIS A 137 9.66 9.70 18.75
N ALA A 138 9.08 8.54 18.43
CA ALA A 138 9.71 7.55 17.57
C ALA A 138 10.04 8.14 16.18
N THR A 139 11.28 7.99 15.76
CA THR A 139 11.69 8.26 14.37
C THR A 139 11.11 7.17 13.43
N PRO A 140 10.99 7.43 12.11
CA PRO A 140 10.56 6.40 11.17
C PRO A 140 11.39 5.12 11.25
N LEU A 141 12.71 5.24 11.36
CA LEU A 141 13.63 4.12 11.50
C LEU A 141 13.42 3.33 12.81
N GLN A 142 13.04 4.00 13.90
CA GLN A 142 12.68 3.33 15.15
C GLN A 142 11.34 2.59 15.03
N LEU A 143 10.34 3.16 14.36
CA LEU A 143 9.07 2.46 14.11
C LEU A 143 9.29 1.20 13.25
N GLU A 144 10.18 1.30 12.28
CA GLU A 144 10.58 0.19 11.41
C GLU A 144 11.33 -0.91 12.17
N ALA A 145 12.30 -0.53 13.00
CA ALA A 145 13.00 -1.45 13.89
C ALA A 145 12.02 -2.14 14.86
N LEU A 146 11.03 -1.39 15.38
CA LEU A 146 10.01 -1.91 16.27
C LEU A 146 9.08 -2.91 15.58
N PHE A 147 8.73 -2.68 14.31
CA PHE A 147 7.97 -3.64 13.50
C PHE A 147 8.74 -4.96 13.35
N TRP A 148 10.02 -4.92 12.94
CA TRP A 148 10.82 -6.13 12.81
C TRP A 148 11.07 -6.83 14.14
N GLY A 149 11.26 -6.07 15.22
CA GLY A 149 11.32 -6.61 16.57
C GLY A 149 10.02 -7.30 16.99
N ALA A 150 8.88 -6.72 16.66
CA ALA A 150 7.56 -7.29 16.88
C ALA A 150 7.34 -8.59 16.07
N CYS A 151 7.84 -8.67 14.84
CA CYS A 151 7.83 -9.89 14.03
C CYS A 151 8.61 -11.07 14.68
N ALA A 152 9.62 -10.77 15.50
CA ALA A 152 10.42 -11.75 16.23
C ALA A 152 9.92 -12.03 17.66
N ALA A 153 8.86 -11.33 18.10
CA ALA A 153 8.34 -11.38 19.47
C ALA A 153 7.03 -12.18 19.58
N ARG A 154 6.40 -12.12 20.77
CA ARG A 154 5.12 -12.78 21.02
C ARG A 154 4.04 -12.19 20.10
N PRO A 155 3.27 -13.04 19.39
CA PRO A 155 2.35 -12.55 18.38
C PRO A 155 1.15 -11.77 18.93
N PHE A 156 0.65 -10.85 18.12
CA PHE A 156 -0.60 -10.10 18.32
C PHE A 156 -1.26 -9.83 16.96
N ASN A 157 -2.55 -9.44 16.95
CA ASN A 157 -3.31 -9.26 15.73
C ASN A 157 -3.65 -7.79 15.50
N VAL A 158 -3.50 -7.33 14.26
CA VAL A 158 -3.93 -6.02 13.78
C VAL A 158 -4.96 -6.18 12.67
N GLU A 159 -5.64 -5.12 12.27
CA GLU A 159 -6.58 -5.17 11.14
C GLU A 159 -6.07 -4.38 9.93
N TYR A 160 -6.48 -4.81 8.75
CA TYR A 160 -6.16 -4.15 7.49
C TYR A 160 -7.33 -4.28 6.51
N GLY A 161 -7.82 -3.15 5.99
CA GLY A 161 -8.73 -3.13 4.86
C GLY A 161 -7.92 -3.08 3.58
N ASN A 162 -7.96 -4.14 2.77
CA ASN A 162 -7.17 -4.27 1.55
C ASN A 162 -7.98 -4.82 0.37
N ASP A 163 -7.52 -4.48 -0.85
CA ASP A 163 -8.08 -4.94 -2.12
C ASP A 163 -9.57 -4.58 -2.28
N MET A 164 -9.93 -3.37 -1.85
CA MET A 164 -11.30 -2.87 -1.88
C MET A 164 -11.49 -2.02 -3.14
N PRO A 165 -12.40 -2.35 -4.06
CA PRO A 165 -12.64 -1.53 -5.24
C PRO A 165 -13.00 -0.08 -4.87
N GLY A 166 -12.51 0.91 -5.60
CA GLY A 166 -12.86 2.31 -5.36
C GLY A 166 -11.71 3.28 -5.56
N SER A 167 -11.95 4.56 -5.30
CA SER A 167 -10.89 5.57 -5.38
C SER A 167 -11.19 6.79 -4.53
N GLY A 168 -10.13 7.41 -4.00
CA GLY A 168 -10.17 8.75 -3.43
C GLY A 168 -10.01 9.87 -4.47
N PHE A 169 -9.80 9.54 -5.74
CA PHE A 169 -9.71 10.51 -6.83
C PHE A 169 -11.05 10.70 -7.55
N VAL A 170 -11.23 11.90 -8.12
CA VAL A 170 -12.38 12.26 -8.96
C VAL A 170 -12.43 11.41 -10.23
N LYS A 171 -13.64 11.12 -10.73
CA LYS A 171 -13.83 10.32 -11.94
C LYS A 171 -13.42 11.10 -13.20
N ARG A 172 -13.06 10.38 -14.27
CA ARG A 172 -12.65 10.97 -15.55
C ARG A 172 -13.72 11.91 -16.11
N GLU A 173 -14.99 11.53 -16.02
CA GLU A 173 -16.12 12.32 -16.53
C GLU A 173 -16.22 13.73 -15.90
N VAL A 174 -15.57 13.94 -14.76
CA VAL A 174 -15.53 15.23 -14.06
C VAL A 174 -14.30 16.06 -14.45
N LEU A 175 -13.32 15.45 -15.12
CA LEU A 175 -12.00 16.04 -15.36
C LEU A 175 -11.88 16.82 -16.68
N ASP A 176 -12.93 16.92 -17.51
CA ASP A 176 -12.93 17.64 -18.81
C ASP A 176 -11.71 17.37 -19.72
N LEU A 177 -11.01 16.23 -19.53
CA LEU A 177 -9.74 15.88 -20.19
C LEU A 177 -9.89 15.62 -21.70
N ASP A 178 -11.13 15.47 -22.19
CA ASP A 178 -11.46 15.12 -23.57
C ASP A 178 -11.87 16.34 -24.42
N THR A 179 -11.81 17.56 -23.87
CA THR A 179 -12.17 18.78 -24.62
C THR A 179 -10.93 19.51 -25.11
N ASP A 180 -10.89 19.87 -26.41
CA ASP A 180 -9.93 20.82 -27.01
C ASP A 180 -10.06 22.26 -26.44
N SER A 181 -10.86 22.43 -25.39
CA SER A 181 -10.96 23.67 -24.63
C SER A 181 -9.63 23.91 -23.92
N PRO A 182 -9.17 25.16 -23.70
CA PRO A 182 -7.98 25.41 -22.89
C PRO A 182 -8.23 24.88 -21.47
N VAL A 183 -7.78 23.65 -21.22
CA VAL A 183 -7.91 22.99 -19.92
C VAL A 183 -7.18 23.89 -18.92
N ALA A 184 -7.93 24.38 -17.93
CA ALA A 184 -7.31 25.12 -16.84
C ALA A 184 -6.19 24.25 -16.24
N ALA A 185 -5.05 24.86 -15.92
CA ALA A 185 -3.92 24.11 -15.36
C ALA A 185 -4.39 23.28 -14.14
N PRO A 186 -3.98 22.00 -14.04
CA PRO A 186 -4.45 21.12 -12.98
C PRO A 186 -4.08 21.70 -11.61
N ARG A 187 -5.06 21.72 -10.70
CA ARG A 187 -4.90 22.33 -9.36
C ARG A 187 -4.23 21.40 -8.37
N ASP A 188 -4.43 20.10 -8.56
CA ASP A 188 -3.89 19.04 -7.72
C ASP A 188 -3.61 17.78 -8.54
N VAL A 189 -2.97 16.78 -7.92
CA VAL A 189 -2.61 15.52 -8.58
C VAL A 189 -3.82 14.79 -9.18
N GLY A 190 -5.00 14.92 -8.58
CA GLY A 190 -6.22 14.25 -9.01
C GLY A 190 -6.79 14.78 -10.33
N GLU A 191 -6.37 15.97 -10.75
CA GLU A 191 -6.75 16.59 -12.03
C GLU A 191 -5.73 16.31 -13.15
N THR A 192 -4.79 15.39 -12.93
CA THR A 192 -3.75 15.02 -13.92
C THR A 192 -3.93 13.59 -14.43
N GLU A 193 -3.15 13.20 -15.44
CA GLU A 193 -3.06 11.80 -15.88
C GLU A 193 -2.45 10.85 -14.82
N TRP A 194 -1.89 11.37 -13.72
CA TRP A 194 -1.47 10.58 -12.55
C TRP A 194 -2.62 10.18 -11.62
N ASN A 195 -3.85 10.65 -11.87
CA ASN A 195 -5.02 10.15 -11.19
C ASN A 195 -5.16 8.64 -11.45
N MET A 196 -5.17 7.85 -10.38
CA MET A 196 -5.14 6.37 -10.46
C MET A 196 -6.34 5.75 -11.18
N ARG A 197 -7.41 6.52 -11.44
CA ARG A 197 -8.53 6.07 -12.28
C ARG A 197 -8.23 6.13 -13.76
N VAL A 198 -7.30 6.99 -14.19
CA VAL A 198 -6.99 7.24 -15.61
C VAL A 198 -5.59 6.82 -16.00
N ALA A 199 -4.64 6.75 -15.04
CA ALA A 199 -3.25 6.37 -15.30
C ALA A 199 -3.08 5.04 -16.08
N PRO A 200 -3.84 3.96 -15.80
CA PRO A 200 -3.77 2.74 -16.60
C PRO A 200 -4.15 2.94 -18.07
N ARG A 201 -4.89 4.01 -18.40
CA ARG A 201 -5.36 4.35 -19.74
C ARG A 201 -4.62 5.55 -20.35
N ALA A 202 -3.61 6.08 -19.65
CA ALA A 202 -2.81 7.21 -20.12
C ALA A 202 -2.09 6.89 -21.44
N ARG A 203 -1.67 7.94 -22.14
CA ARG A 203 -0.89 7.80 -23.38
C ARG A 203 0.37 6.97 -23.11
N GLY A 204 0.65 6.00 -23.99
CA GLY A 204 1.77 5.08 -23.83
C GLY A 204 1.49 3.83 -22.99
N SER A 205 0.39 3.78 -22.23
CA SER A 205 0.01 2.56 -21.49
C SER A 205 -0.56 1.49 -22.42
N LEU A 206 -0.04 0.27 -22.33
CA LEU A 206 -0.58 -0.90 -23.04
C LEU A 206 -1.97 -1.31 -22.52
N LEU A 207 -2.27 -1.04 -21.24
CA LEU A 207 -3.56 -1.38 -20.64
C LEU A 207 -4.72 -0.56 -21.24
N ARG A 208 -4.42 0.53 -21.97
CA ARG A 208 -5.42 1.27 -22.76
C ARG A 208 -6.13 0.38 -23.79
N ALA A 209 -5.45 -0.64 -24.34
CA ALA A 209 -6.02 -1.56 -25.32
C ALA A 209 -7.02 -2.58 -24.73
N MET A 210 -7.08 -2.71 -23.40
CA MET A 210 -8.00 -3.64 -22.75
C MET A 210 -9.44 -3.12 -22.81
N SER A 211 -10.37 -3.88 -23.38
CA SER A 211 -11.76 -3.43 -23.51
C SER A 211 -12.57 -3.53 -22.21
N ARG A 212 -12.14 -4.37 -21.27
CA ARG A 212 -12.83 -4.61 -20.00
C ARG A 212 -12.02 -4.09 -18.83
N ASP A 213 -12.73 -3.66 -17.80
CA ASP A 213 -12.09 -3.29 -16.56
C ASP A 213 -11.79 -4.49 -15.68
N VAL A 214 -10.61 -4.46 -15.07
CA VAL A 214 -10.11 -5.45 -14.13
C VAL A 214 -9.72 -4.71 -12.85
N ALA A 215 -10.35 -5.08 -11.74
CA ALA A 215 -10.07 -4.50 -10.42
C ALA A 215 -8.60 -4.73 -10.04
N GLY A 216 -7.91 -3.68 -9.61
CA GLY A 216 -6.49 -3.73 -9.27
C GLY A 216 -5.54 -3.55 -10.47
N VAL A 217 -6.02 -3.69 -11.70
CA VAL A 217 -5.19 -3.56 -12.92
C VAL A 217 -5.56 -2.30 -13.71
N THR A 218 -6.80 -2.19 -14.19
CA THR A 218 -7.27 -1.00 -14.94
C THR A 218 -8.12 -0.07 -14.09
N THR A 219 -8.54 -0.52 -12.90
CA THR A 219 -9.27 0.29 -11.92
C THR A 219 -8.59 0.17 -10.55
N PRO A 220 -8.48 1.26 -9.79
CA PRO A 220 -7.72 1.26 -8.54
C PRO A 220 -8.42 0.50 -7.41
N MET A 221 -7.62 0.05 -6.45
CA MET A 221 -8.07 -0.50 -5.18
C MET A 221 -7.68 0.43 -4.03
N LEU A 222 -8.47 0.38 -2.96
CA LEU A 222 -8.32 1.14 -1.73
C LEU A 222 -7.72 0.27 -0.63
N TYR A 223 -6.86 0.89 0.16
CA TYR A 223 -6.22 0.29 1.31
C TYR A 223 -6.35 1.21 2.53
N VAL A 224 -6.86 0.68 3.65
CA VAL A 224 -7.01 1.39 4.92
C VAL A 224 -6.31 0.59 6.01
N ALA A 225 -5.29 1.18 6.63
CA ALA A 225 -4.35 0.50 7.51
C ALA A 225 -4.24 1.17 8.89
N MET A 226 -3.77 0.40 9.86
CA MET A 226 -3.34 0.86 11.18
C MET A 226 -1.85 0.57 11.41
N LEU A 227 -1.31 0.96 12.56
CA LEU A 227 0.08 0.67 12.89
C LEU A 227 0.31 -0.86 12.90
N TYR A 228 1.40 -1.29 12.26
CA TYR A 228 1.79 -2.68 12.04
C TYR A 228 0.94 -3.52 11.07
N SER A 229 -0.11 -2.96 10.44
CA SER A 229 -0.70 -3.61 9.26
C SER A 229 0.38 -3.80 8.19
N TRP A 230 0.40 -4.94 7.52
CA TRP A 230 1.47 -5.32 6.59
C TRP A 230 0.92 -5.94 5.30
N PHE A 231 1.74 -5.97 4.26
CA PHE A 231 1.49 -6.75 3.04
C PHE A 231 2.72 -7.63 2.78
N ALA A 232 2.49 -8.88 2.39
CA ALA A 232 3.55 -9.86 2.23
C ALA A 232 4.47 -9.48 1.05
N TRP A 233 5.64 -10.11 1.00
CA TRP A 233 6.41 -10.17 -0.24
C TRP A 233 5.57 -10.76 -1.37
N HIS A 234 5.47 -10.05 -2.49
CA HIS A 234 4.78 -10.45 -3.70
C HIS A 234 5.37 -9.74 -4.91
N VAL A 235 5.06 -10.25 -6.09
CA VAL A 235 5.18 -9.54 -7.36
C VAL A 235 3.77 -9.29 -7.87
N GLU A 236 3.57 -8.22 -8.65
CA GLU A 236 2.28 -7.92 -9.26
C GLU A 236 1.90 -8.97 -10.29
N ASP A 237 0.59 -9.14 -10.51
CA ASP A 237 0.06 -10.04 -11.55
C ASP A 237 0.65 -9.67 -12.92
N HIS A 238 1.09 -10.68 -13.67
CA HIS A 238 1.78 -10.52 -14.95
C HIS A 238 3.03 -9.63 -14.89
N GLU A 239 3.62 -9.47 -13.69
CA GLU A 239 4.81 -8.63 -13.47
C GLU A 239 4.62 -7.18 -13.93
N LEU A 240 3.37 -6.70 -13.86
CA LEU A 240 3.00 -5.33 -14.20
C LEU A 240 3.67 -4.33 -13.25
N HIS A 241 3.77 -3.08 -13.71
CA HIS A 241 4.10 -1.97 -12.82
C HIS A 241 2.95 -1.71 -11.84
N SER A 242 3.29 -1.48 -10.58
CA SER A 242 2.36 -1.02 -9.55
C SER A 242 2.54 0.49 -9.33
N LEU A 243 1.44 1.23 -9.23
CA LEU A 243 1.47 2.63 -8.87
C LEU A 243 0.63 2.85 -7.60
N ASN A 244 1.28 3.30 -6.53
CA ASN A 244 0.64 3.51 -5.22
C ASN A 244 0.62 4.99 -4.83
N TYR A 245 -0.53 5.49 -4.39
CA TYR A 245 -0.67 6.86 -3.88
C TYR A 245 -1.20 6.88 -2.45
N LEU A 246 -0.45 7.51 -1.55
CA LEU A 246 -0.87 7.72 -0.17
C LEU A 246 -1.69 9.03 -0.07
N HIS A 247 -3.02 8.91 -0.08
CA HIS A 247 -3.90 10.09 0.02
C HIS A 247 -3.68 10.93 1.28
N PHE A 248 -3.66 10.27 2.45
CA PHE A 248 -3.40 10.90 3.74
C PHE A 248 -3.15 9.82 4.80
N GLY A 249 -2.58 10.22 5.94
CA GLY A 249 -2.34 9.32 7.07
C GLY A 249 -0.89 9.35 7.51
N LYS A 250 -0.49 8.32 8.27
CA LYS A 250 0.91 8.11 8.65
C LYS A 250 1.67 7.44 7.50
N PRO A 251 3.01 7.56 7.46
CA PRO A 251 3.83 6.96 6.40
C PRO A 251 3.65 5.44 6.28
N LYS A 252 3.86 4.94 5.07
CA LYS A 252 3.93 3.51 4.73
C LYS A 252 5.38 3.17 4.35
N THR A 253 5.97 2.19 5.01
CA THR A 253 7.33 1.70 4.70
C THR A 253 7.25 0.61 3.65
N TRP A 254 8.16 0.65 2.67
CA TRP A 254 8.26 -0.31 1.57
C TRP A 254 9.67 -0.89 1.51
N TYR A 255 9.75 -2.17 1.15
CA TYR A 255 10.99 -2.83 0.75
C TYR A 255 10.83 -3.30 -0.69
N GLY A 256 11.85 -3.08 -1.51
CA GLY A 256 11.88 -3.50 -2.90
C GLY A 256 13.02 -4.46 -3.15
N VAL A 257 12.79 -5.41 -4.04
CA VAL A 257 13.82 -6.29 -4.59
C VAL A 257 13.86 -5.99 -6.09
N PRO A 258 15.03 -5.65 -6.67
CA PRO A 258 15.13 -5.44 -8.11
C PRO A 258 14.86 -6.74 -8.87
N ARG A 259 14.30 -6.61 -10.08
CA ARG A 259 13.94 -7.73 -10.95
C ARG A 259 15.09 -8.73 -11.15
N ASP A 260 16.30 -8.23 -11.35
CA ASP A 260 17.49 -9.07 -11.57
C ASP A 260 17.84 -9.97 -10.35
N ALA A 261 17.35 -9.63 -9.16
CA ALA A 261 17.53 -10.40 -7.93
C ALA A 261 16.33 -11.30 -7.59
N MET A 262 15.28 -11.34 -8.42
CA MET A 262 14.05 -12.09 -8.16
C MET A 262 14.31 -13.57 -7.83
N LEU A 263 15.05 -14.28 -8.68
CA LEU A 263 15.34 -15.70 -8.47
C LEU A 263 16.19 -15.95 -7.23
N ALA A 264 17.15 -15.07 -6.94
CA ALA A 264 17.98 -15.15 -5.74
C ALA A 264 17.14 -14.92 -4.47
N PHE A 265 16.18 -14.01 -4.53
CA PHE A 265 15.23 -13.76 -3.44
C PHE A 265 14.30 -14.96 -3.21
N GLU A 266 13.74 -15.54 -4.27
CA GLU A 266 12.92 -16.74 -4.18
C GLU A 266 13.68 -17.91 -3.56
N ASP A 267 14.94 -18.12 -3.96
CA ASP A 267 15.80 -19.15 -3.38
C ASP A 267 16.10 -18.90 -1.90
N ALA A 268 16.41 -17.64 -1.54
CA ALA A 268 16.61 -17.27 -0.15
C ALA A 268 15.35 -17.51 0.71
N VAL A 269 14.15 -17.20 0.19
CA VAL A 269 12.88 -17.49 0.86
C VAL A 269 12.64 -18.98 0.99
N ARG A 270 12.93 -19.78 -0.06
CA ARG A 270 12.83 -21.24 -0.03
C ARG A 270 13.74 -21.85 1.04
N VAL A 271 15.01 -21.41 1.09
CA VAL A 271 16.03 -21.96 1.99
C VAL A 271 15.88 -21.46 3.43
N HIS A 272 15.58 -20.19 3.65
CA HIS A 272 15.58 -19.61 5.00
C HIS A 272 14.17 -19.39 5.56
N GLY A 273 13.15 -19.33 4.70
CA GLY A 273 11.76 -19.17 5.10
C GLY A 273 11.01 -20.50 5.33
N TYR A 274 11.36 -21.55 4.57
CA TYR A 274 10.59 -22.81 4.52
C TYR A 274 11.43 -24.09 4.63
N ALA A 275 12.76 -24.05 4.74
CA ALA A 275 13.56 -25.29 4.71
C ALA A 275 13.26 -26.28 5.85
N ASP A 276 12.75 -25.82 6.99
CA ASP A 276 12.29 -26.69 8.07
C ASP A 276 10.99 -27.45 7.72
N ASP A 277 10.18 -26.95 6.77
CA ASP A 277 8.88 -27.54 6.37
C ASP A 277 8.99 -28.52 5.18
N LEU A 278 10.05 -28.42 4.37
CA LEU A 278 10.26 -29.25 3.17
C LEU A 278 10.93 -30.61 3.44
N ASN A 279 11.65 -30.74 4.56
CA ASN A 279 12.42 -31.94 4.90
C ASN A 279 11.60 -33.07 5.56
N GLU A 280 10.31 -32.89 5.80
CA GLU A 280 9.45 -33.92 6.45
C GLU A 280 8.57 -34.73 5.47
N LYS A 281 8.76 -34.60 4.15
CA LYS A 281 8.01 -35.38 3.15
C LYS A 281 8.88 -36.05 2.07
N ILE A 282 10.00 -36.65 2.47
CA ILE A 282 10.67 -37.71 1.69
C ILE A 282 11.01 -38.87 2.61
#